data_AF-A0A7X2T2A8-F1
#
_entry.id   AF-A0A7X2T2A8-F1
#
_cell.length_a   1.000
_cell.length_b   1.000
_cell.length_c   1.000
_cell.angle_alpha   90.00
_cell.angle_beta   90.00
_cell.angle_gamma   90.00
#
_symmetry.space_group_name_H-M   'P 1'
#
loop_
_entity.id
_entity.type
_entity.pdbx_description
1 polymer ?
#
loop_
_entity_poly.entity_id
_entity_poly.type
_entity_poly.pdbx_seq_one_letter_code
_entity_poly.pdbx_strand_id
1 'polypeptide(L)'
;MGGFLGTLLVGIFANPEINGISAGLGQFLIQLFGSAIIASYSIVVTYIIFFIADKLGTIRVTKEMQEHGLDDTFFHENFSDYSNSNKNN
;
A
#
# COMPACT_ATOMS: atom_id res chain seq x y z
N MET A 1 8.22 -2.54 0.53
CA MET A 1 9.52 -2.61 -0.17
C MET A 1 9.97 -4.02 -0.58
N GLY A 2 9.49 -5.11 0.05
CA GLY A 2 9.92 -6.47 -0.30
C GLY A 2 9.62 -6.92 -1.75
N GLY A 3 8.52 -6.46 -2.34
CA GLY A 3 8.16 -6.83 -3.73
C GLY A 3 9.16 -6.36 -4.78
N PHE A 4 9.62 -5.10 -4.71
CA PHE A 4 10.62 -4.56 -5.63
C PHE A 4 11.95 -5.32 -5.53
N LEU A 5 12.39 -5.59 -4.31
CA LEU A 5 13.61 -6.36 -4.06
C LEU A 5 13.48 -7.78 -4.63
N GLY A 6 12.37 -8.47 -4.40
CA GLY A 6 12.12 -9.81 -4.93
C GLY A 6 12.19 -9.88 -6.46
N THR A 7 11.57 -8.91 -7.16
CA THR A 7 11.63 -8.83 -8.64
C THR A 7 13.06 -8.65 -9.15
N LEU A 8 13.88 -7.88 -8.44
CA LEU A 8 15.28 -7.67 -8.80
C LEU A 8 16.12 -8.93 -8.62
N LEU A 9 15.90 -9.68 -7.52
CA LEU A 9 16.59 -10.95 -7.26
C LEU A 9 16.29 -12.01 -8.32
N VAL A 10 15.10 -12.02 -8.92
CA VAL A 10 14.77 -12.93 -10.03
C VAL A 10 15.70 -12.70 -11.22
N GLY A 11 16.08 -11.46 -11.52
CA GLY A 11 17.02 -11.16 -12.59
C GLY A 11 18.46 -11.61 -12.33
N ILE A 12 18.83 -11.77 -11.05
CA ILE A 12 20.18 -12.16 -10.61
C ILE A 12 20.30 -13.67 -10.43
N PHE A 13 19.26 -14.33 -9.90
CA PHE A 13 19.28 -15.74 -9.53
C PHE A 13 18.45 -16.65 -10.45
N ALA A 14 17.98 -16.16 -11.60
CA ALA A 14 17.24 -16.97 -12.56
C ALA A 14 18.06 -18.19 -13.02
N ASN A 15 17.56 -19.39 -12.74
CA ASN A 15 18.22 -20.63 -13.16
C ASN A 15 17.58 -21.15 -14.45
N PRO A 16 18.35 -21.29 -15.56
CA PRO A 16 17.85 -21.83 -16.82
C PRO A 16 17.40 -23.29 -16.71
N GLU A 17 17.86 -24.07 -15.73
CA GLU A 17 17.38 -25.44 -15.54
C GLU A 17 15.96 -25.51 -14.95
N ILE A 18 15.49 -24.44 -14.33
CA ILE A 18 14.15 -24.39 -13.72
C ILE A 18 13.11 -23.86 -14.70
N ASN A 19 13.46 -22.87 -15.54
CA ASN A 19 12.49 -22.19 -16.41
C ASN A 19 13.04 -21.84 -17.81
N GLY A 20 14.21 -22.35 -18.19
CA GLY A 20 14.82 -22.08 -19.50
C GLY A 20 15.39 -20.66 -19.67
N ILE A 21 15.36 -19.83 -18.63
CA ILE A 21 15.84 -18.45 -18.69
C ILE A 21 17.13 -18.30 -17.88
N SER A 22 18.22 -17.92 -18.55
CA SER A 22 19.52 -17.71 -17.92
C SER A 22 19.61 -16.35 -17.24
N ALA A 23 19.98 -16.37 -15.94
CA ALA A 23 20.41 -15.18 -15.23
C ALA A 23 21.47 -14.40 -16.02
N GLY A 24 21.32 -13.08 -16.05
CA GLY A 24 22.24 -12.20 -16.75
C GLY A 24 21.78 -10.75 -16.78
N LEU A 25 22.65 -9.85 -17.25
CA LEU A 25 22.37 -8.42 -17.35
C LEU A 25 21.09 -8.11 -18.15
N GLY A 26 20.79 -8.90 -19.18
CA GLY A 26 19.56 -8.75 -19.96
C GLY A 26 18.29 -8.99 -19.13
N GLN A 27 18.24 -10.10 -18.37
CA GLN A 27 17.09 -10.39 -17.49
C GLN A 27 16.97 -9.39 -16.35
N PHE A 28 18.09 -8.98 -15.75
CA PHE A 28 18.09 -7.95 -14.72
C PHE A 28 17.48 -6.64 -15.22
N LEU A 29 17.89 -6.18 -16.40
CA LEU A 29 17.32 -4.98 -17.01
C LEU A 29 15.84 -5.13 -17.33
N ILE A 30 15.42 -6.28 -17.88
CA ILE A 30 14.00 -6.57 -18.15
C ILE A 30 13.17 -6.51 -16.87
N GLN A 31 13.64 -7.10 -15.78
CA GLN A 31 12.96 -7.07 -14.49
C GLN A 31 12.94 -5.66 -13.88
N LEU A 32 14.03 -4.90 -14.04
CA LEU A 32 14.11 -3.51 -13.59
C LEU A 32 13.10 -2.63 -14.35
N PHE A 33 13.03 -2.74 -15.68
CA PHE A 33 12.07 -2.01 -16.51
C PHE A 33 10.63 -2.44 -16.20
N GLY A 34 10.37 -3.74 -16.07
CA GLY A 34 9.05 -4.26 -15.69
C GLY A 34 8.58 -3.72 -14.34
N SER A 35 9.48 -3.73 -13.35
CA SER A 35 9.19 -3.19 -12.02
C SER A 35 8.95 -1.69 -12.04
N ALA A 36 9.73 -0.93 -12.83
CA ALA A 36 9.53 0.50 -13.01
C ALA A 36 8.17 0.83 -13.64
N ILE A 37 7.76 0.07 -14.67
CA ILE A 37 6.44 0.23 -15.29
C ILE A 37 5.31 -0.02 -14.29
N ILE A 38 5.41 -1.07 -13.48
CA ILE A 38 4.42 -1.38 -12.43
C ILE A 38 4.38 -0.27 -11.38
N ALA A 39 5.53 0.25 -10.97
CA ALA A 39 5.60 1.35 -10.01
C ALA A 39 4.93 2.62 -10.56
N SER A 40 5.23 2.99 -11.81
CA SER A 40 4.59 4.12 -12.48
C SER A 40 3.08 3.92 -12.63
N TYR A 41 2.64 2.73 -13.06
CA TYR A 41 1.23 2.39 -13.19
C TYR A 41 0.49 2.51 -11.86
N SER A 42 1.05 1.93 -10.79
CA SER A 42 0.46 1.99 -9.45
C SER A 42 0.28 3.43 -8.97
N ILE A 43 1.30 4.29 -9.16
CA ILE A 43 1.23 5.71 -8.78
C ILE A 43 0.15 6.42 -9.59
N VAL A 44 0.15 6.26 -10.91
CA VAL A 44 -0.78 6.97 -11.80
C VAL A 44 -2.22 6.54 -11.53
N VAL A 45 -2.48 5.24 -11.45
CA VAL A 45 -3.83 4.72 -11.20
C VAL A 45 -4.33 5.10 -9.82
N THR A 46 -3.49 4.98 -8.79
CA THR A 46 -3.85 5.41 -7.43
C THR A 46 -4.17 6.90 -7.39
N TYR A 47 -3.38 7.73 -8.08
CA TYR A 47 -3.63 9.16 -8.19
C TYR A 47 -4.96 9.46 -8.86
N ILE A 48 -5.28 8.79 -9.97
CA ILE A 48 -6.56 8.94 -10.67
C ILE A 48 -7.73 8.54 -9.76
N ILE A 49 -7.60 7.41 -9.06
CA ILE A 49 -8.64 6.94 -8.12
C ILE A 49 -8.87 7.97 -7.02
N PHE A 50 -7.81 8.47 -6.38
CA PHE A 50 -7.95 9.50 -5.35
C PHE A 50 -8.53 10.80 -5.90
N PHE A 51 -8.14 11.22 -7.09
CA PHE A 51 -8.69 12.42 -7.73
C PHE A 51 -10.20 12.29 -7.99
N ILE A 52 -10.65 11.13 -8.46
CA ILE A 52 -12.07 10.87 -8.71
C ILE A 52 -12.81 10.76 -7.37
N ALA A 53 -12.26 10.04 -6.41
CA ALA A 53 -12.89 9.86 -5.11
C ALA A 53 -12.99 11.18 -4.32
N ASP A 54 -11.99 12.07 -4.40
CA ASP A 54 -12.03 13.42 -3.80
C ASP A 54 -13.09 14.32 -4.46
N LYS A 55 -13.35 14.12 -5.76
CA LYS A 55 -14.45 14.79 -6.45
C LYS A 55 -15.83 14.27 -6.09
N LEU A 56 -15.95 12.98 -5.76
CA LEU A 56 -17.23 12.34 -5.41
C LEU A 56 -17.58 12.53 -3.92
N GLY A 57 -16.59 12.70 -3.05
CA GLY A 57 -16.78 13.00 -1.64
C GLY A 57 -15.48 13.39 -0.94
N THR A 58 -15.59 13.98 0.25
CA THR A 58 -14.42 14.36 1.04
C THR A 58 -13.77 13.11 1.64
N ILE A 59 -12.79 12.51 0.96
CA ILE A 59 -12.02 11.35 1.48
C ILE A 59 -11.37 11.72 2.82
N ARG A 60 -10.98 12.98 2.97
CA ARG A 60 -10.38 13.50 4.20
C ARG A 60 -11.48 14.06 5.11
N VAL A 61 -11.61 13.50 6.31
CA VAL A 61 -12.54 14.06 7.31
C VAL A 61 -12.20 15.54 7.60
N THR A 62 -13.22 16.34 7.93
CA THR A 62 -13.03 17.74 8.32
C THR A 62 -12.14 17.83 9.55
N LYS A 63 -11.43 18.96 9.71
CA LYS A 63 -10.49 19.15 10.84
C LYS A 63 -11.18 18.95 12.20
N GLU A 64 -12.44 19.38 12.32
CA GLU A 64 -13.24 19.24 13.54
C GLU A 64 -13.48 17.77 13.91
N MET A 65 -13.81 16.89 12.95
CA MET A 65 -13.95 15.45 13.18
C MET A 65 -12.61 14.77 13.49
N GLN A 66 -11.51 15.28 12.92
CA GLN A 66 -10.15 14.80 13.22
C GLN A 66 -9.75 15.09 14.68
N GLU A 67 -10.27 16.18 15.25
CA GLU A 67 -9.96 16.67 16.60
C GLU A 67 -10.85 16.02 17.67
N HIS A 68 -12.13 15.76 17.36
CA HIS A 68 -13.03 14.96 18.23
C HIS A 68 -12.72 13.45 18.19
N GLY A 69 -11.98 12.96 17.19
CA GLY A 69 -11.70 11.55 17.00
C GLY A 69 -12.76 10.83 16.18
N LEU A 70 -12.33 9.96 15.27
CA LEU A 70 -13.25 9.21 14.40
C LEU A 70 -14.16 8.26 15.20
N ASP A 71 -13.68 7.72 16.32
CA ASP A 71 -14.46 6.79 17.17
C ASP A 71 -15.67 7.48 17.79
N ASP A 72 -15.52 8.69 18.34
CA ASP A 72 -16.63 9.46 18.89
C ASP A 72 -17.67 9.85 17.83
N THR A 73 -17.21 10.08 16.59
CA THR A 73 -18.06 10.55 15.50
C THR A 73 -18.83 9.43 14.80
N PHE A 74 -18.25 8.23 14.69
CA PHE A 74 -18.85 7.11 13.95
C PHE A 74 -19.40 5.99 14.84
N PHE A 75 -18.82 5.78 16.01
CA PHE A 75 -19.11 4.63 16.85
C PHE A 75 -19.65 5.01 18.25
N HIS A 76 -19.61 6.30 18.63
CA HIS A 76 -20.03 6.82 19.95
C HIS A 76 -19.40 6.08 21.14
N GLU A 77 -18.24 5.45 20.95
CA GLU A 77 -17.54 4.67 21.96
C GLU A 77 -16.14 5.25 22.17
N ASN A 78 -15.84 5.63 23.41
CA ASN A 78 -14.53 6.10 23.81
C ASN A 78 -13.70 4.90 24.27
N PHE A 79 -12.46 4.73 23.76
CA PHE A 79 -11.53 3.70 24.23
C PHE A 79 -11.31 3.76 25.77
N SER A 80 -11.43 4.96 26.34
CA SER A 80 -11.42 5.23 27.78
C SER A 80 -12.45 4.42 28.58
N ASP A 81 -13.60 4.13 27.97
CA ASP A 81 -14.74 3.46 28.61
C ASP A 81 -14.52 1.94 28.71
N TYR A 82 -13.89 1.34 27.69
CA TYR A 82 -13.45 -0.06 27.71
C TYR A 82 -12.39 -0.33 28.79
N SER A 83 -11.45 0.60 29.00
CA SER A 83 -10.42 0.47 30.04
C SER A 83 -10.98 0.64 31.47
N ASN A 84 -12.07 1.38 31.64
CA ASN A 84 -12.67 1.64 32.95
C ASN A 84 -13.60 0.49 33.36
N SER A 85 -14.36 -0.07 32.42
CA SER A 85 -15.19 -1.27 32.64
C SER A 85 -14.37 -2.47 33.13
N ASN A 86 -13.18 -2.70 32.56
CA ASN A 86 -12.32 -3.83 32.94
C ASN A 86 -11.49 -3.59 34.23
N LYS A 87 -11.47 -2.37 34.77
CA LYS A 87 -10.90 -2.08 36.10
C LYS A 87 -11.91 -2.21 37.23
N ASN A 88 -13.21 -2.18 36.91
CA ASN A 88 -14.31 -2.28 37.86
C ASN A 88 -14.91 -3.70 37.93
N ASN A 89 -14.21 -4.70 37.39
CA ASN A 89 -14.49 -6.14 37.49
C ASN A 89 -13.23 -6.86 38.01
#